data_AF-A0AA43HF17-F1
#
_entry.id   AF-A0AA43HF17-F1
#
_cell.length_a   1.000
_cell.length_b   1.000
_cell.length_c   1.000
_cell.angle_alpha   90.00
_cell.angle_beta   90.00
_cell.angle_gamma   90.00
#
_symmetry.space_group_name_H-M   'P 1'
#
loop_
_entity.id
_entity.type
_entity.pdbx_description
1 polymer ?
#
loop_
_entity_poly.entity_id
_entity_poly.type
_entity_poly.pdbx_seq_one_letter_code
_entity_poly.pdbx_strand_id
1 'polypeptide(L)'
;MEKTYVIGIDIGGTNTVFGVVDARGTILYSGSIKTGKYSDVNDYVAELAQGLNLVIAQAGGKDKIKGIGVGAPNGNYFTGCIEFAPNLPWKGTIPLAQLISDALGGIPVTLTNDANAAAIGEMTYGAARGMKDFIVITLGTGVGSGIVTGGNLVYGHDGFAGELGHVIVRRHNGRLCGCGRHGCLETYTSATGVARTAREYLEIRNDESILRELDPDEITSKDVFDAAMKGDKIALEIFQSTGQMLGEAFADFVAFSSPEAIILFGGLTKAGDLIMNPIREAMEKNVLKVFSGKTKLLFSQLKESDAAVLGASALGWETKGVEA
;
A
#
# COMPACT_ATOMS: atom_id res chain seq x y z
N MET A 1 29.20 -16.56 9.01
CA MET A 1 28.60 -15.68 10.04
C MET A 1 27.09 -15.63 9.81
N GLU A 2 26.29 -15.59 10.86
CA GLU A 2 24.83 -15.47 10.72
C GLU A 2 24.48 -14.10 10.13
N LYS A 3 23.67 -14.09 9.06
CA LYS A 3 23.15 -12.87 8.45
C LYS A 3 21.94 -12.40 9.25
N THR A 4 22.12 -11.37 10.07
CA THR A 4 21.16 -10.97 11.12
C THR A 4 20.22 -9.84 10.72
N TYR A 5 20.43 -9.22 9.56
CA TYR A 5 19.65 -8.07 9.10
C TYR A 5 19.16 -8.22 7.66
N VAL A 6 18.13 -7.46 7.32
CA VAL A 6 17.65 -7.25 5.96
C VAL A 6 17.56 -5.76 5.69
N ILE A 7 17.33 -5.39 4.43
CA ILE A 7 17.02 -4.02 4.06
C ILE A 7 15.63 -3.98 3.43
N GLY A 8 14.82 -3.02 3.85
CA GLY A 8 13.61 -2.64 3.14
C GLY A 8 13.84 -1.37 2.34
N ILE A 9 13.31 -1.33 1.12
CA ILE A 9 13.28 -0.15 0.25
C ILE A 9 11.83 0.08 -0.18
N ASP A 10 11.29 1.25 0.12
CA ASP A 10 9.99 1.72 -0.36
C ASP A 10 10.21 2.81 -1.40
N ILE A 11 9.72 2.60 -2.62
CA ILE A 11 9.91 3.50 -3.76
C ILE A 11 8.59 4.14 -4.11
N GLY A 12 8.44 5.44 -3.81
CA GLY A 12 7.33 6.26 -4.31
C GLY A 12 7.73 7.14 -5.49
N GLY A 13 6.74 7.80 -6.12
CA GLY A 13 6.97 8.74 -7.23
C GLY A 13 7.87 9.93 -6.87
N THR A 14 7.80 10.39 -5.61
CA THR A 14 8.54 11.57 -5.15
C THR A 14 9.79 11.20 -4.34
N ASN A 15 9.68 10.22 -3.46
CA ASN A 15 10.74 9.85 -2.52
C ASN A 15 10.91 8.33 -2.48
N THR A 16 12.14 7.89 -2.23
CA THR A 16 12.46 6.52 -1.82
C THR A 16 12.97 6.56 -0.39
N VAL A 17 12.45 5.67 0.45
CA VAL A 17 12.89 5.50 1.84
C VAL A 17 13.45 4.09 1.97
N PHE A 18 14.55 3.94 2.72
CA PHE A 18 15.14 2.64 2.96
C PHE A 18 15.66 2.51 4.38
N GLY A 19 15.82 1.29 4.87
CA GLY A 19 16.40 1.04 6.17
C GLY A 19 16.84 -0.39 6.42
N VAL A 20 17.81 -0.53 7.33
CA VAL A 20 18.29 -1.81 7.84
C VAL A 20 17.39 -2.26 8.98
N VAL A 21 16.87 -3.48 8.90
CA VAL A 21 15.86 -4.01 9.82
C VAL A 21 16.35 -5.32 10.45
N ASP A 22 16.15 -5.45 11.77
CA ASP A 22 16.41 -6.69 12.50
C ASP A 22 15.26 -7.72 12.38
N ALA A 23 15.51 -8.96 12.84
CA ALA A 23 14.50 -10.04 12.77
C ALA A 23 13.22 -9.75 13.57
N ARG A 24 13.21 -8.73 14.44
CA ARG A 24 12.05 -8.32 15.24
C ARG A 24 11.28 -7.15 14.60
N GLY A 25 11.72 -6.67 13.44
CA GLY A 25 11.12 -5.52 12.77
C GLY A 25 11.58 -4.17 13.35
N THR A 26 12.77 -4.11 13.95
CA THR A 26 13.36 -2.85 14.43
C THR A 26 14.20 -2.24 13.33
N ILE A 27 13.87 -1.01 12.90
CA ILE A 27 14.71 -0.23 11.99
C ILE A 27 15.89 0.33 12.78
N LEU A 28 17.11 -0.06 12.40
CA LEU A 28 18.35 0.35 13.08
C LEU A 28 18.95 1.61 12.46
N TYR A 29 18.93 1.67 11.14
CA TYR A 29 19.48 2.76 10.33
C TYR A 29 18.56 2.99 9.14
N SER A 30 18.33 4.24 8.78
CA SER A 30 17.46 4.60 7.65
C SER A 30 18.01 5.79 6.89
N GLY A 31 17.52 5.93 5.66
CA GLY A 31 17.83 7.05 4.78
C GLY A 31 16.71 7.27 3.79
N SER A 32 16.82 8.36 3.02
CA SER A 32 15.88 8.66 1.95
C SER A 32 16.55 9.43 0.81
N ILE A 33 16.00 9.29 -0.39
CA ILE A 33 16.41 10.02 -1.60
C ILE A 33 15.18 10.52 -2.35
N LYS A 34 15.36 11.50 -3.24
CA LYS A 34 14.28 12.06 -4.08
C LYS A 34 14.14 11.28 -5.39
N THR A 35 13.24 10.30 -5.47
CA THR A 35 13.01 9.49 -6.69
C THR A 35 12.78 10.35 -7.92
N GLY A 36 11.84 11.32 -7.82
CA GLY A 36 11.45 12.18 -8.94
C GLY A 36 12.55 13.12 -9.44
N LYS A 37 13.71 13.21 -8.76
CA LYS A 37 14.88 13.98 -9.22
C LYS A 37 15.60 13.28 -10.39
N TYR A 38 15.45 11.97 -10.54
CA TYR A 38 16.26 11.15 -11.44
C TYR A 38 15.46 10.67 -12.64
N SER A 39 15.66 11.31 -13.79
CA SER A 39 15.03 10.89 -15.05
C SER A 39 15.64 9.59 -15.62
N ASP A 40 16.94 9.37 -15.41
CA ASP A 40 17.64 8.12 -15.70
C ASP A 40 17.61 7.20 -14.47
N VAL A 41 17.28 5.93 -14.67
CA VAL A 41 17.26 4.95 -13.58
C VAL A 41 18.66 4.62 -13.06
N ASN A 42 19.70 4.71 -13.88
CA ASN A 42 21.07 4.43 -13.45
C ASN A 42 21.57 5.49 -12.46
N ASP A 43 21.22 6.76 -12.68
CA ASP A 43 21.52 7.84 -11.72
C ASP A 43 20.79 7.62 -10.39
N TYR A 44 19.52 7.19 -10.47
CA TYR A 44 18.75 6.81 -9.28
C TYR A 44 19.40 5.64 -8.52
N VAL A 45 19.78 4.56 -9.22
CA VAL A 45 20.40 3.38 -8.62
C VAL A 45 21.76 3.73 -8.01
N ALA A 46 22.55 4.59 -8.66
CA ALA A 46 23.83 5.05 -8.12
C ALA A 46 23.65 5.82 -6.81
N GLU A 47 22.70 6.77 -6.75
CA GLU A 47 22.38 7.50 -5.52
C GLU A 47 21.86 6.57 -4.42
N LEU A 48 20.93 5.67 -4.77
CA LEU A 48 20.37 4.70 -3.84
C LEU A 48 21.46 3.79 -3.27
N ALA A 49 22.38 3.30 -4.11
CA ALA A 49 23.50 2.47 -3.68
C ALA A 49 24.45 3.21 -2.75
N GLN A 50 24.69 4.52 -2.95
CA GLN A 50 25.47 5.32 -2.00
C GLN A 50 24.80 5.36 -0.62
N GLY A 51 23.50 5.69 -0.57
CA GLY A 51 22.73 5.71 0.67
C GLY A 51 22.68 4.34 1.36
N LEU A 52 22.49 3.27 0.60
CA LEU A 52 22.47 1.90 1.10
C LEU A 52 23.82 1.46 1.66
N ASN A 53 24.93 1.76 0.97
CA ASN A 53 26.27 1.42 1.47
C ASN A 53 26.58 2.13 2.81
N LEU A 54 26.08 3.35 3.03
CA LEU A 54 26.23 4.06 4.30
C LEU A 54 25.53 3.31 5.45
N VAL A 55 24.24 2.96 5.28
CA VAL A 55 23.49 2.26 6.34
C VAL A 55 23.98 0.82 6.54
N ILE A 56 24.45 0.16 5.48
CA ILE A 56 25.08 -1.17 5.56
C ILE A 56 26.39 -1.11 6.35
N ALA A 57 27.22 -0.09 6.12
CA ALA A 57 28.47 0.08 6.87
C ALA A 57 28.19 0.32 8.36
N GLN A 58 27.17 1.12 8.69
CA GLN A 58 26.73 1.32 10.08
C GLN A 58 26.24 0.02 10.73
N ALA A 59 25.60 -0.86 9.96
CA ALA A 59 25.16 -2.18 10.42
C ALA A 59 26.27 -3.25 10.52
N GLY A 60 27.53 -2.88 10.26
CA GLY A 60 28.67 -3.79 10.36
C GLY A 60 29.02 -4.52 9.05
N GLY A 61 28.54 -4.03 7.91
CA GLY A 61 28.96 -4.48 6.57
C GLY A 61 28.02 -5.46 5.88
N LYS A 62 28.29 -5.72 4.59
CA LYS A 62 27.44 -6.51 3.69
C LYS A 62 27.21 -7.95 4.18
N ASP A 63 28.20 -8.54 4.87
CA ASP A 63 28.10 -9.90 5.41
C ASP A 63 27.01 -10.06 6.49
N LYS A 64 26.48 -8.94 7.03
CA LYS A 64 25.35 -8.94 7.96
C LYS A 64 23.99 -8.91 7.28
N ILE A 65 23.95 -8.60 5.97
CA ILE A 65 22.72 -8.40 5.21
C ILE A 65 22.33 -9.69 4.49
N LYS A 66 21.19 -10.27 4.88
CA LYS A 66 20.60 -11.47 4.28
C LYS A 66 20.15 -11.20 2.84
N GLY A 67 19.39 -10.14 2.67
CA GLY A 67 18.82 -9.73 1.40
C GLY A 67 18.15 -8.36 1.49
N ILE A 68 17.67 -7.90 0.35
CA ILE A 68 17.00 -6.62 0.18
C ILE A 68 15.60 -6.90 -0.36
N GLY A 69 14.59 -6.33 0.28
CA GLY A 69 13.23 -6.32 -0.23
C GLY A 69 12.84 -4.93 -0.70
N VAL A 70 12.14 -4.87 -1.83
CA VAL A 70 11.71 -3.62 -2.47
C VAL A 70 10.19 -3.64 -2.68
N GLY A 71 9.51 -2.63 -2.15
CA GLY A 71 8.14 -2.28 -2.51
C GLY A 71 8.16 -1.12 -3.51
N ALA A 72 7.53 -1.29 -4.67
CA ALA A 72 7.47 -0.24 -5.69
C ALA A 72 6.18 -0.31 -6.53
N PRO A 73 5.66 0.82 -7.03
CA PRO A 73 4.59 0.85 -8.01
C PRO A 73 4.89 -0.06 -9.20
N ASN A 74 3.92 -0.92 -9.55
CA ASN A 74 4.02 -1.90 -10.63
C ASN A 74 5.27 -2.80 -10.55
N GLY A 75 5.76 -3.08 -9.34
CA GLY A 75 6.83 -4.03 -9.12
C GLY A 75 6.37 -5.47 -9.33
N ASN A 76 7.01 -6.18 -10.25
CA ASN A 76 6.70 -7.57 -10.56
C ASN A 76 7.63 -8.52 -9.80
N TYR A 77 7.04 -9.38 -8.97
CA TYR A 77 7.76 -10.35 -8.14
C TYR A 77 8.54 -11.39 -8.94
N PHE A 78 8.00 -11.86 -10.06
CA PHE A 78 8.63 -12.92 -10.83
C PHE A 78 9.81 -12.43 -11.66
N THR A 79 9.69 -11.24 -12.25
CA THR A 79 10.70 -10.68 -13.16
C THR A 79 11.72 -9.80 -12.44
N GLY A 80 11.43 -9.36 -11.20
CA GLY A 80 12.24 -8.38 -10.48
C GLY A 80 12.23 -6.99 -11.15
N CYS A 81 11.28 -6.75 -12.04
CA CYS A 81 11.18 -5.54 -12.84
C CYS A 81 10.11 -4.60 -12.29
N ILE A 82 10.29 -3.30 -12.56
CA ILE A 82 9.19 -2.34 -12.58
C ILE A 82 8.62 -2.32 -14.00
N GLU A 83 7.32 -2.51 -14.15
CA GLU A 83 6.68 -2.65 -15.45
C GLU A 83 5.63 -1.56 -15.68
N PHE A 84 5.87 -0.66 -16.63
CA PHE A 84 4.92 0.38 -17.05
C PHE A 84 4.37 1.26 -15.92
N ALA A 85 5.19 1.55 -14.89
CA ALA A 85 4.78 2.36 -13.75
C ALA A 85 4.43 3.80 -14.15
N PRO A 86 3.16 4.23 -14.08
CA PRO A 86 2.77 5.58 -14.50
C PRO A 86 3.28 6.65 -13.54
N ASN A 87 3.47 6.28 -12.27
CA ASN A 87 3.83 7.18 -11.18
C ASN A 87 5.35 7.36 -11.01
N LEU A 88 6.17 6.70 -11.84
CA LEU A 88 7.62 6.77 -11.79
C LEU A 88 8.17 7.50 -13.03
N PRO A 89 9.35 8.14 -12.94
CA PRO A 89 9.92 8.91 -14.05
C PRO A 89 10.37 8.02 -15.21
N TRP A 90 10.64 6.74 -14.94
CA TRP A 90 11.13 5.77 -15.93
C TRP A 90 9.99 5.17 -16.74
N LYS A 91 10.29 4.78 -17.99
CA LYS A 91 9.30 4.21 -18.93
C LYS A 91 9.68 2.78 -19.33
N GLY A 92 8.68 1.97 -19.66
CA GLY A 92 8.86 0.59 -20.09
C GLY A 92 9.09 -0.37 -18.93
N THR A 93 9.92 -1.38 -19.16
CA THR A 93 10.26 -2.44 -18.21
C THR A 93 11.69 -2.22 -17.72
N ILE A 94 11.85 -2.05 -16.41
CA ILE A 94 13.14 -1.74 -15.79
C ILE A 94 13.56 -2.88 -14.86
N PRO A 95 14.70 -3.54 -15.07
CA PRO A 95 15.17 -4.66 -14.26
C PRO A 95 15.76 -4.18 -12.91
N LEU A 96 14.95 -3.48 -12.12
CA LEU A 96 15.43 -2.73 -10.96
C LEU A 96 16.07 -3.62 -9.89
N ALA A 97 15.52 -4.81 -9.63
CA ALA A 97 16.11 -5.73 -8.65
C ALA A 97 17.55 -6.11 -9.02
N GLN A 98 17.80 -6.41 -10.31
CA GLN A 98 19.13 -6.72 -10.83
C GLN A 98 20.07 -5.52 -10.71
N LEU A 99 19.63 -4.34 -11.13
CA LEU A 99 20.45 -3.11 -11.05
C LEU A 99 20.88 -2.79 -9.62
N ILE A 100 19.96 -2.92 -8.65
CA ILE A 100 20.27 -2.73 -7.23
C ILE A 100 21.24 -3.81 -6.73
N SER A 101 21.04 -5.07 -7.12
CA SER A 101 21.91 -6.19 -6.72
C SER A 101 23.35 -5.97 -7.20
N ASP A 102 23.53 -5.62 -8.48
CA ASP A 102 24.83 -5.38 -9.10
C ASP A 102 25.54 -4.20 -8.42
N ALA A 103 24.84 -3.08 -8.21
CA ALA A 103 25.38 -1.90 -7.53
C ALA A 103 25.81 -2.18 -6.08
N LEU A 104 25.24 -3.21 -5.44
CA LEU A 104 25.55 -3.61 -4.07
C LEU A 104 26.45 -4.85 -3.99
N GLY A 105 27.04 -5.29 -5.11
CA GLY A 105 27.98 -6.40 -5.13
C GLY A 105 27.32 -7.75 -4.93
N GLY A 106 26.15 -7.97 -5.52
CA GLY A 106 25.47 -9.26 -5.59
C GLY A 106 24.61 -9.60 -4.37
N ILE A 107 24.23 -8.62 -3.54
CA ILE A 107 23.25 -8.87 -2.47
C ILE A 107 21.91 -9.24 -3.12
N PRO A 108 21.26 -10.35 -2.72
CA PRO A 108 19.97 -10.74 -3.30
C PRO A 108 18.90 -9.66 -3.10
N VAL A 109 18.16 -9.36 -4.17
CA VAL A 109 17.08 -8.37 -4.16
C VAL A 109 15.78 -9.04 -4.62
N THR A 110 14.74 -8.94 -3.81
CA THR A 110 13.37 -9.30 -4.20
C THR A 110 12.55 -8.02 -4.28
N LEU A 111 11.76 -7.89 -5.34
CA LEU A 111 10.94 -6.71 -5.61
C LEU A 111 9.48 -7.13 -5.75
N THR A 112 8.54 -6.33 -5.27
CA THR A 112 7.10 -6.53 -5.47
C THR A 112 6.36 -5.20 -5.42
N ASN A 113 5.06 -5.24 -5.67
CA ASN A 113 4.17 -4.11 -5.50
C ASN A 113 4.13 -3.62 -4.02
N ASP A 114 3.91 -2.32 -3.81
CA ASP A 114 3.84 -1.69 -2.48
C ASP A 114 2.76 -2.28 -1.55
N ALA A 115 1.55 -2.55 -2.06
CA ALA A 115 0.48 -3.17 -1.29
C ALA A 115 0.79 -4.64 -0.94
N ASN A 116 1.44 -5.36 -1.85
CA ASN A 116 1.96 -6.70 -1.60
C ASN A 116 3.04 -6.70 -0.50
N ALA A 117 3.96 -5.76 -0.55
CA ALA A 117 4.96 -5.57 0.50
C ALA A 117 4.31 -5.25 1.85
N ALA A 118 3.29 -4.39 1.87
CA ALA A 118 2.51 -4.10 3.09
C ALA A 118 1.86 -5.37 3.68
N ALA A 119 1.29 -6.25 2.83
CA ALA A 119 0.70 -7.51 3.29
C ALA A 119 1.72 -8.45 3.95
N ILE A 120 2.90 -8.60 3.37
CA ILE A 120 3.98 -9.41 3.95
C ILE A 120 4.52 -8.77 5.23
N GLY A 121 4.58 -7.43 5.28
CA GLY A 121 4.90 -6.69 6.50
C GLY A 121 3.94 -6.98 7.65
N GLU A 122 2.63 -6.94 7.38
CA GLU A 122 1.61 -7.29 8.38
C GLU A 122 1.73 -8.74 8.83
N MET A 123 2.04 -9.67 7.91
CA MET A 123 2.26 -11.09 8.22
C MET A 123 3.45 -11.30 9.16
N THR A 124 4.50 -10.50 8.97
CA THR A 124 5.79 -10.69 9.65
C THR A 124 5.84 -9.95 10.97
N TYR A 125 5.38 -8.70 10.99
CA TYR A 125 5.59 -7.77 12.10
C TYR A 125 4.30 -7.19 12.67
N GLY A 126 3.18 -7.26 11.95
CA GLY A 126 1.96 -6.53 12.26
C GLY A 126 0.78 -7.39 12.74
N ALA A 127 -0.42 -6.94 12.37
CA ALA A 127 -1.69 -7.48 12.83
C ALA A 127 -2.00 -8.87 12.27
N ALA A 128 -1.34 -9.28 11.18
CA ALA A 128 -1.55 -10.58 10.55
C ALA A 128 -0.59 -11.67 11.04
N ARG A 129 0.20 -11.42 12.09
CA ARG A 129 1.12 -12.42 12.64
C ARG A 129 0.38 -13.69 13.07
N GLY A 130 0.76 -14.81 12.45
CA GLY A 130 0.15 -16.12 12.69
C GLY A 130 -1.11 -16.40 11.87
N MET A 131 -1.64 -15.42 11.12
CA MET A 131 -2.73 -15.61 10.17
C MET A 131 -2.19 -16.19 8.86
N LYS A 132 -3.00 -17.03 8.22
CA LYS A 132 -2.67 -17.63 6.91
C LYS A 132 -3.56 -17.15 5.78
N ASP A 133 -4.70 -16.58 6.11
CA ASP A 133 -5.72 -16.18 5.14
C ASP A 133 -6.21 -14.79 5.53
N PHE A 134 -5.73 -13.76 4.84
CA PHE A 134 -6.10 -12.37 5.12
C PHE A 134 -5.92 -11.48 3.88
N ILE A 135 -6.55 -10.32 3.90
CA ILE A 135 -6.37 -9.28 2.88
C ILE A 135 -5.84 -8.03 3.58
N VAL A 136 -4.83 -7.39 3.00
CA VAL A 136 -4.46 -6.01 3.35
C VAL A 136 -5.02 -5.09 2.28
N ILE A 137 -5.72 -4.03 2.70
CA ILE A 137 -6.17 -2.95 1.83
C ILE A 137 -5.41 -1.69 2.22
N THR A 138 -4.71 -1.10 1.26
CA THR A 138 -4.03 0.19 1.45
C THR A 138 -4.94 1.33 0.98
N LEU A 139 -5.20 2.29 1.86
CA LEU A 139 -6.06 3.46 1.64
C LEU A 139 -5.20 4.73 1.69
N GLY A 140 -4.56 5.04 0.57
CA GLY A 140 -3.67 6.19 0.39
C GLY A 140 -4.14 7.07 -0.77
N THR A 141 -3.20 7.60 -1.55
CA THR A 141 -3.49 8.32 -2.81
C THR A 141 -4.41 7.50 -3.72
N GLY A 142 -4.16 6.19 -3.79
CA GLY A 142 -4.97 5.17 -4.45
C GLY A 142 -5.49 4.12 -3.48
N VAL A 143 -6.02 3.02 -4.04
CA VAL A 143 -6.42 1.82 -3.27
C VAL A 143 -5.65 0.62 -3.80
N GLY A 144 -4.71 0.11 -2.99
CA GLY A 144 -4.00 -1.13 -3.30
C GLY A 144 -4.46 -2.28 -2.42
N SER A 145 -4.09 -3.50 -2.77
CA SER A 145 -4.28 -4.63 -1.87
C SER A 145 -3.27 -5.75 -2.04
N GLY A 146 -3.01 -6.48 -0.96
CA GLY A 146 -2.29 -7.75 -0.99
C GLY A 146 -3.17 -8.84 -0.39
N ILE A 147 -3.26 -9.98 -1.08
CA ILE A 147 -4.10 -11.11 -0.67
C ILE A 147 -3.17 -12.26 -0.26
N VAL A 148 -3.34 -12.77 0.96
CA VAL A 148 -2.61 -13.94 1.46
C VAL A 148 -3.58 -15.09 1.65
N THR A 149 -3.24 -16.26 1.11
CA THR A 149 -4.02 -17.51 1.24
C THR A 149 -3.10 -18.67 1.55
N GLY A 150 -3.45 -19.49 2.55
CA GLY A 150 -2.61 -20.60 2.99
C GLY A 150 -1.21 -20.18 3.45
N GLY A 151 -1.04 -18.93 3.90
CA GLY A 151 0.24 -18.34 4.31
C GLY A 151 1.12 -17.87 3.15
N ASN A 152 0.62 -17.83 1.92
CA ASN A 152 1.35 -17.37 0.74
C ASN A 152 0.64 -16.17 0.12
N LEU A 153 1.41 -15.18 -0.30
CA LEU A 153 0.87 -14.07 -1.07
C LEU A 153 0.41 -14.56 -2.45
N VAL A 154 -0.76 -14.09 -2.89
CA VAL A 154 -1.31 -14.37 -4.21
C VAL A 154 -0.70 -13.40 -5.22
N TYR A 155 0.26 -13.88 -6.02
CA TYR A 155 0.88 -13.11 -7.10
C TYR A 155 0.17 -13.22 -8.45
N GLY A 156 -0.68 -14.24 -8.64
CA GLY A 156 -1.26 -14.55 -9.95
C GLY A 156 -0.24 -15.23 -10.88
N HIS A 157 -0.60 -15.37 -12.17
CA HIS A 157 0.26 -16.06 -13.14
C HIS A 157 1.40 -15.19 -13.68
N ASP A 158 1.27 -13.86 -13.59
CA ASP A 158 2.19 -12.86 -14.14
C ASP A 158 2.65 -11.81 -13.12
N GLY A 159 2.22 -11.88 -11.86
CA GLY A 159 2.72 -11.02 -10.78
C GLY A 159 1.78 -9.87 -10.38
N PHE A 160 0.62 -9.73 -11.02
CA PHE A 160 -0.32 -8.62 -10.83
C PHE A 160 -1.65 -9.01 -10.17
N ALA A 161 -1.74 -10.16 -9.49
CA ALA A 161 -2.95 -10.43 -8.70
C ALA A 161 -3.07 -9.47 -7.51
N GLY A 162 -4.31 -9.25 -7.06
CA GLY A 162 -4.60 -8.38 -5.92
C GLY A 162 -4.92 -6.93 -6.28
N GLU A 163 -5.34 -6.63 -7.51
CA GLU A 163 -5.78 -5.27 -7.91
C GLU A 163 -7.22 -4.95 -7.47
N LEU A 164 -7.53 -5.12 -6.17
CA LEU A 164 -8.89 -4.96 -5.64
C LEU A 164 -9.39 -3.51 -5.70
N GLY A 165 -8.51 -2.50 -5.72
CA GLY A 165 -8.89 -1.10 -5.95
C GLY A 165 -9.48 -0.84 -7.34
N HIS A 166 -9.21 -1.72 -8.31
CA HIS A 166 -9.67 -1.58 -9.69
C HIS A 166 -10.92 -2.40 -10.02
N VAL A 167 -11.53 -3.09 -9.05
CA VAL A 167 -12.85 -3.69 -9.25
C VAL A 167 -13.90 -2.61 -9.53
N ILE A 168 -14.82 -2.90 -10.45
CA ILE A 168 -15.83 -1.92 -10.88
C ILE A 168 -17.02 -1.97 -9.92
N VAL A 169 -17.14 -0.96 -9.06
CA VAL A 169 -18.26 -0.79 -8.11
C VAL A 169 -19.35 0.15 -8.63
N ARG A 170 -19.08 0.88 -9.72
CA ARG A 170 -20.03 1.72 -10.44
C ARG A 170 -19.99 1.43 -11.93
N ARG A 171 -20.79 0.46 -12.38
CA ARG A 171 -20.81 -0.01 -13.78
C ARG A 171 -21.36 1.02 -14.78
N HIS A 172 -22.24 1.91 -14.31
CA HIS A 172 -22.85 2.96 -15.13
C HIS A 172 -22.49 4.32 -14.55
N ASN A 173 -22.13 5.27 -15.42
CA ASN A 173 -21.75 6.63 -15.06
C ASN A 173 -20.66 6.69 -13.98
N GLY A 174 -19.74 5.71 -13.99
CA GLY A 174 -18.62 5.65 -13.07
C GLY A 174 -17.57 6.71 -13.37
N ARG A 175 -16.80 7.14 -12.37
CA ARG A 175 -15.67 8.06 -12.54
C ARG A 175 -14.61 7.41 -13.44
N LEU A 176 -14.00 8.18 -14.33
CA LEU A 176 -12.80 7.75 -15.05
C LEU A 176 -11.67 7.48 -14.04
N CYS A 177 -11.08 6.30 -14.10
CA CYS A 177 -9.93 5.87 -13.31
C CYS A 177 -8.64 6.06 -14.10
N GLY A 178 -7.52 6.26 -13.39
CA GLY A 178 -6.19 6.36 -14.00
C GLY A 178 -5.78 5.10 -14.79
N CYS A 179 -6.36 3.94 -14.48
CA CYS A 179 -6.15 2.70 -15.24
C CYS A 179 -6.88 2.68 -16.61
N GLY A 180 -7.64 3.72 -16.96
CA GLY A 180 -8.40 3.84 -18.21
C GLY A 180 -9.81 3.28 -18.18
N ARG A 181 -10.20 2.59 -17.09
CA ARG A 181 -11.57 2.08 -16.88
C ARG A 181 -12.45 3.11 -16.19
N HIS A 182 -13.75 2.83 -16.10
CA HIS A 182 -14.71 3.66 -15.36
C HIS A 182 -15.27 2.91 -14.15
N GLY A 183 -15.44 3.61 -13.04
CA GLY A 183 -16.16 3.11 -11.86
C GLY A 183 -15.36 2.19 -10.95
N CYS A 184 -14.03 2.24 -11.01
CA CYS A 184 -13.15 1.51 -10.08
C CYS A 184 -13.37 1.97 -8.63
N LEU A 185 -13.32 1.03 -7.68
CA LEU A 185 -13.44 1.28 -6.23
C LEU A 185 -12.54 2.44 -5.77
N GLU A 186 -11.28 2.43 -6.20
CA GLU A 186 -10.28 3.45 -5.90
C GLU A 186 -10.77 4.89 -6.11
N THR A 187 -11.50 5.13 -7.20
CA THR A 187 -11.93 6.48 -7.57
C THR A 187 -12.91 7.09 -6.59
N TYR A 188 -13.46 6.29 -5.68
CA TYR A 188 -14.40 6.69 -4.64
C TYR A 188 -13.81 6.60 -3.23
N THR A 189 -12.94 5.61 -2.99
CA THR A 189 -12.55 5.22 -1.63
C THR A 189 -11.10 5.45 -1.26
N SER A 190 -10.28 5.92 -2.21
CA SER A 190 -8.94 6.45 -1.91
C SER A 190 -9.02 7.84 -1.24
N ALA A 191 -7.91 8.34 -0.71
CA ALA A 191 -7.81 9.73 -0.24
C ALA A 191 -8.19 10.73 -1.34
N THR A 192 -7.72 10.51 -2.57
CA THR A 192 -8.08 11.37 -3.72
C THR A 192 -9.55 11.21 -4.12
N GLY A 193 -10.10 10.00 -3.98
CA GLY A 193 -11.52 9.70 -4.20
C GLY A 193 -12.44 10.40 -3.19
N VAL A 194 -12.07 10.42 -1.92
CA VAL A 194 -12.79 11.14 -0.84
C VAL A 194 -12.79 12.64 -1.10
N ALA A 195 -11.62 13.22 -1.40
CA ALA A 195 -11.48 14.63 -1.76
C ALA A 195 -12.32 15.00 -3.00
N ARG A 196 -12.32 14.14 -4.02
CA ARG A 196 -13.15 14.31 -5.21
C ARG A 196 -14.64 14.26 -4.89
N THR A 197 -15.08 13.36 -4.00
CA THR A 197 -16.48 13.30 -3.54
C THR A 197 -16.88 14.59 -2.83
N ALA A 198 -16.00 15.15 -2.00
CA ALA A 198 -16.25 16.45 -1.36
C ALA A 198 -16.51 17.54 -2.39
N ARG A 199 -15.63 17.70 -3.38
CA ARG A 199 -15.79 18.69 -4.46
C ARG A 199 -17.11 18.50 -5.22
N GLU A 200 -17.41 17.28 -5.63
CA GLU A 200 -18.66 16.96 -6.34
C GLU A 200 -19.90 17.28 -5.48
N TYR A 201 -19.86 17.00 -4.18
CA TYR A 201 -20.97 17.32 -3.26
C TYR A 201 -21.16 18.84 -3.10
N LEU A 202 -20.07 19.59 -2.96
CA LEU A 202 -20.11 21.04 -2.79
C LEU A 202 -20.58 21.78 -4.04
N GLU A 203 -20.33 21.23 -5.23
CA GLU A 203 -20.77 21.77 -6.52
C GLU A 203 -22.29 21.59 -6.74
N ILE A 204 -22.83 20.42 -6.41
CA ILE A 204 -24.23 20.07 -6.74
C ILE A 204 -25.23 20.37 -5.62
N ARG A 205 -24.75 20.71 -4.42
CA ARG A 205 -25.57 20.96 -3.21
C ARG A 205 -25.32 22.36 -2.67
N ASN A 206 -26.29 22.89 -1.93
CA ASN A 206 -26.20 24.20 -1.26
C ASN A 206 -26.15 24.11 0.28
N ASP A 207 -25.99 22.91 0.84
CA ASP A 207 -25.89 22.73 2.29
C ASP A 207 -24.69 23.50 2.87
N GLU A 208 -24.82 23.99 4.11
CA GLU A 208 -23.72 24.61 4.85
C GLU A 208 -22.60 23.58 5.10
N SER A 209 -21.36 23.99 4.86
CA SER A 209 -20.18 23.17 5.16
C SER A 209 -18.94 24.03 5.33
N ILE A 210 -18.10 23.65 6.30
CA ILE A 210 -16.79 24.27 6.57
C ILE A 210 -15.87 24.10 5.36
N LEU A 211 -16.06 23.05 4.56
CA LEU A 211 -15.26 22.80 3.36
C LEU A 211 -15.46 23.88 2.28
N ARG A 212 -16.53 24.68 2.34
CA ARG A 212 -16.76 25.81 1.41
C ARG A 212 -15.83 27.00 1.65
N GLU A 213 -15.16 27.06 2.80
CA GLU A 213 -14.17 28.10 3.10
C GLU A 213 -12.82 27.84 2.43
N LEU A 214 -12.61 26.63 1.92
CA LEU A 214 -11.41 26.22 1.23
C LEU A 214 -11.55 26.45 -0.28
N ASP A 215 -10.42 26.59 -0.95
CA ASP A 215 -10.38 26.46 -2.40
C ASP A 215 -10.82 25.03 -2.77
N PRO A 216 -11.91 24.86 -3.57
CA PRO A 216 -12.40 23.54 -3.95
C PRO A 216 -11.30 22.64 -4.51
N ASP A 217 -10.40 23.16 -5.34
CA ASP A 217 -9.38 22.35 -6.03
C ASP A 217 -8.25 21.87 -5.10
N GLU A 218 -8.09 22.50 -3.95
CA GLU A 218 -7.08 22.16 -2.94
C GLU A 218 -7.62 21.28 -1.81
N ILE A 219 -8.93 20.94 -1.81
CA ILE A 219 -9.54 20.09 -0.78
C ILE A 219 -8.86 18.71 -0.78
N THR A 220 -8.36 18.30 0.38
CA THR A 220 -7.78 16.97 0.60
C THR A 220 -8.68 16.09 1.46
N SER A 221 -8.42 14.77 1.51
CA SER A 221 -9.13 13.88 2.44
C SER A 221 -8.89 14.24 3.91
N LYS A 222 -7.77 14.91 4.22
CA LYS A 222 -7.49 15.40 5.57
C LYS A 222 -8.43 16.54 5.94
N ASP A 223 -8.72 17.44 5.01
CA ASP A 223 -9.66 18.54 5.25
C ASP A 223 -11.08 18.00 5.48
N VAL A 224 -11.47 16.98 4.71
CA VAL A 224 -12.75 16.26 4.93
C VAL A 224 -12.77 15.61 6.31
N PHE A 225 -11.68 14.95 6.73
CA PHE A 225 -11.56 14.40 8.08
C PHE A 225 -11.70 15.49 9.16
N ASP A 226 -10.94 16.58 9.04
CA ASP A 226 -10.96 17.67 10.02
C ASP A 226 -12.34 18.34 10.11
N ALA A 227 -13.05 18.46 8.98
CA ALA A 227 -14.43 18.94 8.95
C ALA A 227 -15.40 17.95 9.64
N ALA A 228 -15.28 16.65 9.36
CA ALA A 228 -16.11 15.62 10.01
C ALA A 228 -15.91 15.61 11.54
N MET A 229 -14.67 15.78 12.01
CA MET A 229 -14.36 15.90 13.43
C MET A 229 -14.97 17.15 14.10
N LYS A 230 -15.29 18.19 13.31
CA LYS A 230 -16.02 19.38 13.76
C LYS A 230 -17.54 19.25 13.63
N GLY A 231 -18.06 18.08 13.23
CA GLY A 231 -19.49 17.82 13.09
C GLY A 231 -20.09 18.29 11.75
N ASP A 232 -19.25 18.58 10.75
CA ASP A 232 -19.73 18.93 9.41
C ASP A 232 -20.52 17.79 8.78
N LYS A 233 -21.78 18.07 8.41
CA LYS A 233 -22.71 17.05 7.91
C LYS A 233 -22.30 16.48 6.56
N ILE A 234 -21.78 17.31 5.66
CA ILE A 234 -21.32 16.87 4.34
C ILE A 234 -20.14 15.92 4.52
N ALA A 235 -19.17 16.30 5.35
CA ALA A 235 -17.98 15.48 5.61
C ALA A 235 -18.32 14.13 6.27
N LEU A 236 -19.23 14.12 7.25
CA LEU A 236 -19.73 12.88 7.87
C LEU A 236 -20.42 11.98 6.85
N GLU A 237 -21.25 12.54 5.97
CA GLU A 237 -21.93 11.80 4.89
C GLU A 237 -20.93 11.19 3.89
N ILE A 238 -19.84 11.91 3.59
CA ILE A 238 -18.78 11.41 2.71
C ILE A 238 -18.10 10.18 3.33
N PHE A 239 -17.75 10.21 4.61
CA PHE A 239 -17.18 9.03 5.29
C PHE A 239 -18.17 7.86 5.34
N GLN A 240 -19.45 8.14 5.61
CA GLN A 240 -20.50 7.12 5.57
C GLN A 240 -20.59 6.46 4.19
N SER A 241 -20.64 7.26 3.11
CA SER A 241 -20.72 6.76 1.73
C SER A 241 -19.47 5.98 1.31
N THR A 242 -18.29 6.49 1.70
CA THR A 242 -16.99 5.85 1.45
C THR A 242 -16.92 4.48 2.12
N GLY A 243 -17.25 4.42 3.41
CA GLY A 243 -17.23 3.18 4.16
C GLY A 243 -18.32 2.21 3.70
N GLN A 244 -19.49 2.70 3.27
CA GLN A 244 -20.51 1.85 2.66
C GLN A 244 -19.99 1.16 1.39
N MET A 245 -19.36 1.91 0.47
CA MET A 245 -18.80 1.33 -0.76
C MET A 245 -17.68 0.33 -0.46
N LEU A 246 -16.81 0.63 0.51
CA LEU A 246 -15.78 -0.32 0.96
C LEU A 246 -16.40 -1.58 1.57
N GLY A 247 -17.40 -1.46 2.44
CA GLY A 247 -18.06 -2.61 3.06
C GLY A 247 -18.79 -3.50 2.06
N GLU A 248 -19.49 -2.91 1.08
CA GLU A 248 -20.08 -3.64 -0.06
C GLU A 248 -19.01 -4.41 -0.84
N ALA A 249 -17.90 -3.76 -1.20
CA ALA A 249 -16.80 -4.44 -1.90
C ALA A 249 -16.12 -5.52 -1.04
N PHE A 250 -15.95 -5.29 0.27
CA PHE A 250 -15.34 -6.25 1.18
C PHE A 250 -16.21 -7.50 1.33
N ALA A 251 -17.53 -7.36 1.30
CA ALA A 251 -18.42 -8.52 1.28
C ALA A 251 -18.18 -9.42 0.05
N ASP A 252 -17.96 -8.82 -1.12
CA ASP A 252 -17.60 -9.55 -2.33
C ASP A 252 -16.20 -10.19 -2.22
N PHE A 253 -15.23 -9.49 -1.61
CA PHE A 253 -13.89 -10.04 -1.37
C PHE A 253 -13.93 -11.24 -0.41
N VAL A 254 -14.76 -11.17 0.63
CA VAL A 254 -15.00 -12.30 1.55
C VAL A 254 -15.63 -13.47 0.81
N ALA A 255 -16.58 -13.24 -0.10
CA ALA A 255 -17.15 -14.31 -0.91
C ALA A 255 -16.11 -14.97 -1.83
N PHE A 256 -15.10 -14.22 -2.28
CA PHE A 256 -14.02 -14.72 -3.13
C PHE A 256 -12.97 -15.54 -2.38
N SER A 257 -12.47 -15.06 -1.24
CA SER A 257 -11.30 -15.67 -0.57
C SER A 257 -11.54 -16.13 0.87
N SER A 258 -12.70 -15.84 1.47
CA SER A 258 -13.04 -16.20 2.85
C SER A 258 -11.91 -15.92 3.88
N PRO A 259 -11.37 -14.70 3.95
CA PRO A 259 -10.23 -14.38 4.81
C PRO A 259 -10.61 -14.38 6.30
N GLU A 260 -9.64 -14.68 7.16
CA GLU A 260 -9.75 -14.48 8.61
C GLU A 260 -9.88 -12.99 8.96
N ALA A 261 -9.16 -12.13 8.24
CA ALA A 261 -9.18 -10.70 8.45
C ALA A 261 -9.02 -9.89 7.15
N ILE A 262 -9.63 -8.70 7.14
CA ILE A 262 -9.28 -7.60 6.25
C ILE A 262 -8.63 -6.51 7.10
N ILE A 263 -7.39 -6.17 6.77
CA ILE A 263 -6.55 -5.22 7.52
C ILE A 263 -6.43 -3.96 6.69
N LEU A 264 -6.82 -2.83 7.28
CA LEU A 264 -6.77 -1.52 6.65
C LEU A 264 -5.47 -0.81 7.03
N PHE A 265 -4.74 -0.37 6.01
CA PHE A 265 -3.49 0.36 6.13
C PHE A 265 -3.60 1.70 5.38
N GLY A 266 -2.79 2.69 5.76
CA GLY A 266 -2.71 3.98 5.07
C GLY A 266 -3.46 5.12 5.75
N GLY A 267 -3.20 6.35 5.28
CA GLY A 267 -3.57 7.57 5.99
C GLY A 267 -5.07 7.78 6.21
N LEU A 268 -5.93 7.19 5.38
CA LEU A 268 -7.39 7.30 5.57
C LEU A 268 -7.88 6.54 6.82
N THR A 269 -7.11 5.56 7.30
CA THR A 269 -7.44 4.80 8.51
C THR A 269 -7.39 5.65 9.78
N LYS A 270 -6.76 6.82 9.74
CA LYS A 270 -6.76 7.82 10.84
C LYS A 270 -8.16 8.33 11.18
N ALA A 271 -9.11 8.21 10.24
CA ALA A 271 -10.51 8.50 10.50
C ALA A 271 -11.13 7.56 11.55
N GLY A 272 -10.47 6.45 11.89
CA GLY A 272 -10.87 5.55 12.96
C GLY A 272 -12.29 5.04 12.76
N ASP A 273 -13.13 5.25 13.76
CA ASP A 273 -14.52 4.80 13.73
C ASP A 273 -15.38 5.49 12.69
N LEU A 274 -15.01 6.69 12.22
CA LEU A 274 -15.73 7.39 11.14
C LEU A 274 -15.72 6.59 9.84
N ILE A 275 -14.65 5.83 9.58
CA ILE A 275 -14.55 4.97 8.39
C ILE A 275 -14.83 3.51 8.73
N MET A 276 -14.37 3.03 9.89
CA MET A 276 -14.48 1.62 10.27
C MET A 276 -15.93 1.19 10.55
N ASN A 277 -16.75 2.03 11.18
CA ASN A 277 -18.13 1.66 11.49
C ASN A 277 -18.99 1.50 10.24
N PRO A 278 -19.00 2.46 9.28
CA PRO A 278 -19.76 2.30 8.05
C PRO A 278 -19.28 1.10 7.20
N ILE A 279 -17.97 0.81 7.18
CA ILE A 279 -17.43 -0.40 6.54
C ILE A 279 -18.03 -1.65 7.17
N ARG A 280 -17.96 -1.76 8.50
CA ARG A 280 -18.44 -2.95 9.22
C ARG A 280 -19.93 -3.18 9.00
N GLU A 281 -20.73 -2.12 9.12
CA GLU A 281 -22.18 -2.19 8.92
C GLU A 281 -22.53 -2.63 7.49
N ALA A 282 -21.91 -2.01 6.48
CA ALA A 282 -22.17 -2.36 5.08
C ALA A 282 -21.65 -3.76 4.73
N MET A 283 -20.49 -4.17 5.24
CA MET A 283 -19.96 -5.52 5.02
C MET A 283 -20.91 -6.57 5.58
N GLU A 284 -21.27 -6.48 6.87
CA GLU A 284 -22.14 -7.48 7.52
C GLU A 284 -23.54 -7.55 6.89
N LYS A 285 -24.04 -6.45 6.33
CA LYS A 285 -25.30 -6.41 5.60
C LYS A 285 -25.25 -7.16 4.25
N ASN A 286 -24.08 -7.21 3.61
CA ASN A 286 -23.92 -7.69 2.23
C ASN A 286 -23.19 -9.04 2.12
N VAL A 287 -22.49 -9.50 3.17
CA VAL A 287 -21.84 -10.81 3.15
C VAL A 287 -22.85 -11.95 3.03
N LEU A 288 -22.44 -13.03 2.37
CA LEU A 288 -23.21 -14.27 2.37
C LEU A 288 -23.42 -14.74 3.81
N LYS A 289 -24.62 -15.26 4.10
CA LYS A 289 -25.01 -15.64 5.47
C LYS A 289 -24.05 -16.62 6.16
N VAL A 290 -23.38 -17.47 5.38
CA VAL A 290 -22.38 -18.42 5.87
C VAL A 290 -21.11 -17.74 6.39
N PHE A 291 -20.82 -16.50 5.99
CA PHE A 291 -19.63 -15.72 6.37
C PHE A 291 -19.90 -14.65 7.44
N SER A 292 -21.17 -14.40 7.81
CA SER A 292 -21.53 -13.38 8.81
C SER A 292 -20.75 -13.55 10.13
N GLY A 293 -20.12 -12.46 10.59
CA GLY A 293 -19.34 -12.41 11.82
C GLY A 293 -18.05 -13.27 11.85
N LYS A 294 -17.58 -13.76 10.69
CA LYS A 294 -16.37 -14.61 10.62
C LYS A 294 -15.09 -13.85 10.26
N THR A 295 -15.19 -12.82 9.43
CA THR A 295 -14.03 -12.02 8.99
C THR A 295 -13.84 -10.81 9.90
N LYS A 296 -12.64 -10.66 10.47
CA LYS A 296 -12.27 -9.52 11.31
C LYS A 296 -11.94 -8.30 10.45
N LEU A 297 -12.38 -7.12 10.88
CA LEU A 297 -11.90 -5.84 10.34
C LEU A 297 -10.91 -5.23 11.32
N LEU A 298 -9.67 -5.04 10.88
CA LEU A 298 -8.57 -4.57 11.71
C LEU A 298 -7.92 -3.34 11.07
N PHE A 299 -7.34 -2.49 11.90
CA PHE A 299 -6.33 -1.55 11.43
C PHE A 299 -4.95 -2.20 11.49
N SER A 300 -4.07 -1.76 10.59
CA SER A 300 -2.65 -2.09 10.61
C SER A 300 -2.02 -1.82 11.98
N GLN A 301 -1.09 -2.68 12.39
CA GLN A 301 -0.26 -2.48 13.59
C GLN A 301 1.17 -2.05 13.26
N LEU A 302 1.52 -1.92 11.99
CA LEU A 302 2.81 -1.36 11.58
C LEU A 302 2.81 0.14 11.88
N LYS A 303 3.90 0.62 12.48
CA LYS A 303 4.08 2.07 12.71
C LYS A 303 4.11 2.78 11.36
N GLU A 304 3.29 3.81 11.16
CA GLU A 304 3.17 4.48 9.86
C GLU A 304 4.50 4.97 9.28
N SER A 305 5.39 5.53 10.11
CA SER A 305 6.71 6.01 9.67
C SER A 305 7.61 4.90 9.12
N ASP A 306 7.34 3.66 9.54
CA ASP A 306 8.20 2.51 9.35
C ASP A 306 7.55 1.48 8.41
N ALA A 307 6.23 1.52 8.26
CA ALA A 307 5.44 0.44 7.68
C ALA A 307 5.83 0.09 6.25
N ALA A 308 6.17 1.08 5.43
CA ALA A 308 6.59 0.85 4.06
C ALA A 308 7.96 0.16 4.00
N VAL A 309 8.93 0.61 4.82
CA VAL A 309 10.25 -0.02 4.95
C VAL A 309 10.11 -1.41 5.56
N LEU A 310 9.28 -1.59 6.60
CA LEU A 310 9.06 -2.88 7.24
C LEU A 310 8.40 -3.88 6.30
N GLY A 311 7.37 -3.46 5.55
CA GLY A 311 6.72 -4.27 4.54
C GLY A 311 7.70 -4.75 3.48
N ALA A 312 8.47 -3.83 2.91
CA ALA A 312 9.52 -4.19 1.95
C ALA A 312 10.57 -5.11 2.57
N SER A 313 11.06 -4.81 3.78
CA SER A 313 12.12 -5.58 4.45
C SER A 313 11.72 -7.04 4.71
N ALA A 314 10.43 -7.31 4.90
CA ALA A 314 9.94 -8.65 5.14
C ALA A 314 10.30 -9.61 3.99
N LEU A 315 10.26 -9.12 2.74
CA LEU A 315 10.71 -9.85 1.55
C LEU A 315 12.20 -10.18 1.59
N GLY A 316 13.01 -9.33 2.20
CA GLY A 316 14.45 -9.55 2.38
C GLY A 316 14.77 -10.81 3.18
N TRP A 317 13.83 -11.31 4.00
CA TRP A 317 14.00 -12.59 4.70
C TRP A 317 13.73 -13.79 3.79
N GLU A 318 12.94 -13.61 2.75
CA GLU A 318 12.50 -14.64 1.80
C GLU A 318 13.39 -14.70 0.54
N THR A 319 14.31 -13.74 0.35
CA THR A 319 15.24 -13.75 -0.79
C THR A 319 15.99 -15.08 -0.84
N LYS A 320 15.83 -15.81 -1.94
CA LYS A 320 16.65 -16.98 -2.22
C LYS A 320 18.05 -16.49 -2.59
N GLY A 321 19.08 -17.03 -1.95
CA GLY A 321 20.46 -16.75 -2.36
C GLY A 321 20.67 -17.20 -3.81
N VAL A 322 21.57 -16.54 -4.52
CA VAL A 322 22.13 -17.12 -5.75
C VAL A 322 22.90 -18.35 -5.29
N GLU A 323 22.37 -19.56 -5.56
CA GLU A 323 23.15 -20.78 -5.39
C GLU A 323 24.38 -20.66 -6.30
N ALA A 324 25.56 -20.73 -5.69
CA ALA A 324 26.83 -20.71 -6.39
C ALA A 324 27.08 -22.06 -7.10
#